data_AF-A0A3M0I689-F1
#
_entry.id   AF-A0A3M0I689-F1
#
_cell.length_a   1.000
_cell.length_b   1.000
_cell.length_c   1.000
_cell.angle_alpha   90.00
_cell.angle_beta   90.00
_cell.angle_gamma   90.00
#
_symmetry.space_group_name_H-M   'P 1'
#
loop_
_entity.id
_entity.type
_entity.pdbx_description
1 polymer ?
#
loop_
_entity_poly.entity_id
_entity_poly.type
_entity_poly.pdbx_seq_one_letter_code
_entity_poly.pdbx_strand_id
1 'polypeptide(L)'
;MTSRVTYSGSVRGSGTGSSVRPVTNWTPPACWYEPRSAEDFAQYVEDMYTETINTPGQHSYAKTSVGMFRNDYKDGTYKNYNLDVKDEGNWWVAVVDEDRWMEPAAQACNKQPFWVETGDAPPVDNAVTPQILAELAYNRIQLPATEVTLAPQNTTKVNLATWAWLDKAKFDEVSVTAALNVAGLDIQATTTARPVALRLEPGTPDATTYPGSGICRVNADGSIGEPYAKGKADRTPPCGVKYLRSSGNGTFDLRATVTWEITWTGTGSPNPTRLPDGTFGNDQAVTVQEIQSVNR
;
A
#
# COMPACT_ATOMS: atom_id res chain seq x y z
N MET A 1 19.03 6.61 9.78
CA MET A 1 18.31 7.89 9.71
C MET A 1 16.83 7.62 9.44
N THR A 2 15.95 8.55 9.79
CA THR A 2 14.52 8.51 9.41
C THR A 2 14.32 9.13 8.03
N SER A 3 13.29 8.67 7.31
CA SER A 3 12.90 9.20 6.00
C SER A 3 12.41 10.65 6.09
N ARG A 4 12.69 11.42 5.04
CA ARG A 4 12.16 12.78 4.82
C ARG A 4 11.01 12.79 3.81
N VAL A 5 10.57 11.64 3.31
CA VAL A 5 9.40 11.54 2.44
C VAL A 5 8.15 11.91 3.22
N THR A 6 7.35 12.80 2.65
CA THR A 6 6.04 13.20 3.18
C THR A 6 4.94 12.57 2.35
N TYR A 7 3.80 12.31 3.00
CA TYR A 7 2.63 11.69 2.36
C TYR A 7 1.40 12.56 2.54
N SER A 8 0.57 12.66 1.51
CA SER A 8 -0.73 13.36 1.54
C SER A 8 -1.79 12.63 0.73
N GLY A 9 -3.07 12.92 0.96
CA GLY A 9 -4.20 12.24 0.33
C GLY A 9 -4.80 11.14 1.23
N SER A 10 -5.28 10.06 0.63
CA SER A 10 -5.88 8.90 1.33
C SER A 10 -4.81 8.01 1.98
N VAL A 11 -4.02 8.61 2.87
CA VAL A 11 -2.88 7.97 3.54
C VAL A 11 -3.38 7.12 4.71
N ARG A 12 -2.88 5.88 4.80
CA ARG A 12 -3.14 4.99 5.93
C ARG A 12 -2.51 5.56 7.22
N GLY A 13 -3.27 5.52 8.31
CA GLY A 13 -2.76 5.84 9.64
C GLY A 13 -1.76 4.80 10.15
N SER A 14 -0.78 5.21 10.95
CA SER A 14 0.14 4.27 11.60
C SER A 14 -0.65 3.23 12.41
N GLY A 15 -0.36 1.94 12.21
CA GLY A 15 -0.95 0.82 12.95
C GLY A 15 -2.44 0.51 12.69
N THR A 16 -3.14 1.24 11.82
CA THR A 16 -4.58 1.01 11.58
C THR A 16 -4.95 1.14 10.11
N GLY A 17 -5.78 0.22 9.63
CA GLY A 17 -6.35 0.24 8.28
C GLY A 17 -5.81 -0.85 7.35
N SER A 18 -6.66 -1.32 6.46
CA SER A 18 -6.31 -2.38 5.52
C SER A 18 -5.44 -1.87 4.39
N SER A 19 -4.30 -2.53 4.15
CA SER A 19 -3.39 -2.18 3.05
C SER A 19 -3.84 -2.80 1.74
N VAL A 20 -3.61 -2.07 0.65
CA VAL A 20 -3.66 -2.63 -0.71
C VAL A 20 -2.64 -3.76 -0.81
N ARG A 21 -3.06 -4.95 -1.23
CA ARG A 21 -2.14 -6.07 -1.51
C ARG A 21 -1.95 -6.23 -3.01
N PRO A 22 -0.71 -6.13 -3.54
CA PRO A 22 -0.45 -6.44 -4.94
C PRO A 22 -1.00 -7.82 -5.33
N VAL A 23 -1.59 -7.92 -6.53
CA VAL A 23 -2.07 -9.20 -7.08
C VAL A 23 -0.93 -10.08 -7.61
N THR A 24 0.26 -9.51 -7.73
CA THR A 24 1.47 -10.18 -8.20
C THR A 24 2.44 -10.40 -7.04
N ASN A 25 3.57 -11.08 -7.29
CA ASN A 25 4.65 -11.24 -6.30
C ASN A 25 5.50 -9.97 -6.11
N TRP A 26 5.15 -8.87 -6.77
CA TRP A 26 5.82 -7.58 -6.55
C TRP A 26 5.46 -7.04 -5.16
N THR A 27 6.45 -6.46 -4.49
CA THR A 27 6.27 -5.75 -3.24
C THR A 27 6.89 -4.36 -3.37
N PRO A 28 6.27 -3.32 -2.75
CA PRO A 28 6.91 -2.02 -2.66
C PRO A 28 8.30 -2.11 -2.01
N PRO A 29 9.20 -1.15 -2.25
CA PRO A 29 10.50 -1.08 -1.57
C PRO A 29 10.30 -1.00 -0.05
N ALA A 30 11.04 -1.83 0.70
CA ALA A 30 11.10 -1.74 2.17
C ALA A 30 12.22 -0.80 2.65
N CYS A 31 13.08 -0.35 1.72
CA CYS A 31 14.15 0.59 1.96
C CYS A 31 14.48 1.34 0.66
N TRP A 32 15.08 2.51 0.79
CA TRP A 32 15.57 3.33 -0.31
C TRP A 32 16.73 4.21 0.15
N TYR A 33 17.37 4.91 -0.78
CA TYR A 33 18.38 5.92 -0.46
C TYR A 33 17.83 7.32 -0.70
N GLU A 34 18.01 8.21 0.28
CA GLU A 34 17.64 9.62 0.18
C GLU A 34 18.86 10.53 0.27
N PRO A 35 18.87 11.69 -0.41
CA PRO A 35 19.88 12.70 -0.22
C PRO A 35 19.72 13.45 1.12
N ARG A 36 20.83 13.93 1.64
CA ARG A 36 21.00 14.82 2.80
C ARG A 36 22.05 15.87 2.43
N SER A 37 21.86 17.10 2.89
CA SER A 37 22.92 18.10 2.81
C SER A 37 24.13 17.66 3.64
N ALA A 38 25.30 18.22 3.33
CA ALA A 38 26.51 18.01 4.13
C ALA A 38 26.28 18.38 5.61
N GLU A 39 25.56 19.47 5.88
CA GLU A 39 25.20 19.89 7.23
C GLU A 39 24.28 18.90 7.95
N ASP A 40 23.20 18.46 7.31
CA ASP A 40 22.24 17.51 7.90
C ASP A 40 22.93 16.18 8.23
N PHE A 41 23.82 15.73 7.33
CA PHE A 41 24.58 14.51 7.54
C PHE A 41 25.59 14.67 8.68
N ALA A 42 26.38 15.74 8.68
CA ALA A 42 27.36 16.03 9.74
C ALA A 42 26.69 16.08 11.12
N GLN A 43 25.56 16.81 11.22
CA GLN A 43 24.79 16.90 12.45
C GLN A 43 24.34 15.52 12.93
N TYR A 44 23.75 14.70 12.05
CA TYR A 44 23.32 13.34 12.41
C TYR A 44 24.46 12.47 12.94
N VAL A 45 25.64 12.51 12.31
CA VAL A 45 26.78 11.70 12.76
C VAL A 45 27.28 12.18 14.13
N GLU A 46 27.38 13.49 14.35
CA GLU A 46 27.82 14.05 15.63
C GLU A 46 26.80 13.82 16.75
N ASP A 47 25.51 13.92 16.46
CA ASP A 47 24.43 13.64 17.41
C ASP A 47 24.44 12.15 17.81
N MET A 48 24.50 11.23 16.84
CA MET A 48 24.58 9.79 17.09
C MET A 48 25.80 9.43 17.95
N TYR A 49 26.96 10.01 17.62
CA TYR A 49 28.19 9.79 18.38
C TYR A 49 28.03 10.29 19.82
N THR A 50 27.58 11.53 19.99
CA THR A 50 27.42 12.17 21.30
C THR A 50 26.42 11.41 22.17
N GLU A 51 25.27 11.02 21.61
CA GLU A 51 24.27 10.22 22.30
C GLU A 51 24.87 8.89 22.77
N THR A 52 25.45 8.12 21.85
CA THR A 52 25.97 6.77 22.14
C THR A 52 27.11 6.77 23.16
N ILE A 53 28.04 7.74 23.08
CA ILE A 53 29.17 7.82 24.01
C ILE A 53 28.70 8.15 25.43
N ASN A 54 27.66 8.97 25.56
CA ASN A 54 27.16 9.47 26.83
C ASN A 54 26.04 8.61 27.45
N THR A 55 25.44 7.67 26.70
CA THR A 55 24.43 6.75 27.23
C THR A 55 24.96 5.90 28.40
N PRO A 56 24.38 6.01 29.61
CA PRO A 56 24.79 5.21 30.76
C PRO A 56 24.65 3.72 30.49
N GLY A 57 25.68 2.94 30.84
CA GLY A 57 25.68 1.48 30.64
C GLY A 57 25.91 1.02 29.20
N GLN A 58 26.14 1.94 28.24
CA GLN A 58 26.41 1.56 26.85
C GLN A 58 27.70 0.73 26.73
N HIS A 59 27.60 -0.42 26.05
CA HIS A 59 28.73 -1.32 25.85
C HIS A 59 29.85 -0.71 25.00
N SER A 60 31.09 -1.10 25.28
CA SER A 60 32.29 -0.58 24.59
C SER A 60 32.28 -0.79 23.08
N TYR A 61 31.75 -1.93 22.59
CA TYR A 61 31.69 -2.20 21.15
C TYR A 61 30.85 -1.16 20.39
N ALA A 62 29.75 -0.68 20.99
CA ALA A 62 28.90 0.32 20.37
C ALA A 62 29.61 1.68 20.32
N LYS A 63 30.28 2.07 21.41
CA LYS A 63 31.12 3.28 21.48
C LYS A 63 32.23 3.27 20.43
N THR A 64 32.92 2.14 20.29
CA THR A 64 33.94 1.95 19.26
C THR A 64 33.35 2.06 17.86
N SER A 65 32.20 1.43 17.61
CA SER A 65 31.55 1.44 16.29
C SER A 65 31.15 2.85 15.84
N VAL A 66 30.49 3.63 16.69
CA VAL A 66 30.14 5.02 16.35
C VAL A 66 31.37 5.92 16.22
N GLY A 67 32.43 5.66 16.98
CA GLY A 67 33.70 6.37 16.86
C GLY A 67 34.41 6.10 15.53
N MET A 68 34.45 4.84 15.09
CA MET A 68 34.99 4.46 13.78
C MET A 68 34.16 5.05 12.64
N PHE A 69 32.82 4.95 12.73
CA PHE A 69 31.92 5.55 11.76
C PHE A 69 32.14 7.06 11.65
N ARG A 70 32.11 7.78 12.79
CA ARG A 70 32.39 9.22 12.82
C ARG A 70 33.77 9.56 12.24
N ASN A 71 34.80 8.80 12.58
CA ASN A 71 36.15 9.04 12.09
C ASN A 71 36.22 8.96 10.56
N ASP A 72 35.55 7.99 9.93
CA ASP A 72 35.57 7.86 8.46
C ASP A 72 35.05 9.12 7.74
N TYR A 73 33.98 9.72 8.25
CA TYR A 73 33.39 10.92 7.64
C TYR A 73 34.01 12.24 8.10
N LYS A 74 34.51 12.30 9.35
CA LYS A 74 35.08 13.53 9.89
C LYS A 74 36.56 13.70 9.60
N ASP A 75 37.36 12.69 9.88
CA ASP A 75 38.82 12.80 9.89
C ASP A 75 39.48 11.83 8.87
N GLY A 76 38.70 10.91 8.30
CA GLY A 76 39.12 9.84 7.41
C GLY A 76 38.95 10.18 5.94
N THR A 77 38.13 9.39 5.24
CA THR A 77 37.93 9.40 3.79
C THR A 77 37.32 10.72 3.30
N TYR A 78 36.28 11.22 3.99
CA TYR A 78 35.42 12.31 3.51
C TYR A 78 35.60 13.62 4.28
N LYS A 79 36.80 13.83 4.81
CA LYS A 79 37.29 15.03 5.55
C LYS A 79 36.21 16.08 5.85
N ASN A 80 35.85 16.19 7.12
CA ASN A 80 34.86 17.13 7.63
C ASN A 80 33.50 17.03 6.93
N TYR A 81 33.04 15.81 6.67
CA TYR A 81 31.73 15.50 6.10
C TYR A 81 31.48 16.14 4.73
N ASN A 82 32.55 16.43 3.97
CA ASN A 82 32.51 17.19 2.72
C ASN A 82 31.85 18.58 2.85
N LEU A 83 31.92 19.22 4.02
CA LEU A 83 31.34 20.56 4.25
C LEU A 83 31.99 21.66 3.40
N ASP A 84 33.23 21.46 2.95
CA ASP A 84 33.97 22.35 2.06
C ASP A 84 33.49 22.32 0.61
N VAL A 85 32.91 21.18 0.18
CA VAL A 85 32.33 20.98 -1.16
C VAL A 85 30.81 20.78 -1.11
N LYS A 86 30.16 21.32 -0.07
CA LYS A 86 28.73 21.10 0.21
C LYS A 86 27.76 21.53 -0.88
N ASP A 87 28.16 22.49 -1.72
CA ASP A 87 27.36 22.99 -2.83
C ASP A 87 27.58 22.18 -4.12
N GLU A 88 28.51 21.22 -4.09
CA GLU A 88 28.88 20.38 -5.24
C GLU A 88 28.17 19.01 -5.22
N GLY A 89 27.43 18.67 -4.17
CA GLY A 89 26.80 17.35 -4.06
C GLY A 89 26.00 17.13 -2.78
N ASN A 90 25.59 15.89 -2.57
CA ASN A 90 24.80 15.49 -1.41
C ASN A 90 25.24 14.12 -0.86
N TRP A 91 24.99 13.91 0.42
CA TRP A 91 25.10 12.60 1.06
C TRP A 91 23.88 11.74 0.77
N TRP A 92 24.08 10.52 0.30
CA TRP A 92 23.01 9.55 0.12
C TRP A 92 23.03 8.53 1.25
N VAL A 93 21.90 8.41 1.94
CA VAL A 93 21.77 7.59 3.14
C VAL A 93 20.68 6.55 2.98
N ALA A 94 20.91 5.35 3.50
CA ALA A 94 19.88 4.32 3.54
C ALA A 94 18.77 4.69 4.54
N VAL A 95 17.54 4.47 4.13
CA VAL A 95 16.33 4.63 4.93
C VAL A 95 15.44 3.42 4.76
N VAL A 96 14.73 3.07 5.83
CA VAL A 96 13.92 1.86 5.92
C VAL A 96 12.47 2.27 6.19
N ASP A 97 11.52 1.56 5.60
CA ASP A 97 10.11 1.68 5.96
C ASP A 97 9.92 1.13 7.38
N GLU A 98 9.56 2.00 8.31
CA GLU A 98 9.43 1.65 9.73
C GLU A 98 8.37 0.57 9.99
N ASP A 99 7.35 0.45 9.13
CA ASP A 99 6.36 -0.62 9.27
C ASP A 99 6.91 -2.00 8.83
N ARG A 100 8.07 -2.01 8.15
CA ARG A 100 8.63 -3.19 7.46
C ARG A 100 10.09 -3.46 7.84
N TRP A 101 10.60 -2.84 8.90
CA TRP A 101 12.01 -2.93 9.31
C TRP A 101 12.50 -4.35 9.61
N MET A 102 11.59 -5.25 9.96
CA MET A 102 11.88 -6.67 10.21
C MET A 102 11.86 -7.55 8.93
N GLU A 103 11.42 -7.01 7.79
CA GLU A 103 11.41 -7.76 6.54
C GLU A 103 12.83 -7.90 5.99
N PRO A 104 13.20 -9.03 5.37
CA PRO A 104 14.50 -9.17 4.70
C PRO A 104 14.77 -8.08 3.66
N ALA A 105 13.73 -7.60 2.98
CA ALA A 105 13.83 -6.52 1.99
C ALA A 105 14.31 -5.19 2.59
N ALA A 106 14.09 -4.93 3.88
CA ALA A 106 14.60 -3.73 4.55
C ALA A 106 16.13 -3.71 4.63
N GLN A 107 16.77 -4.88 4.57
CA GLN A 107 18.23 -5.03 4.63
C GLN A 107 18.91 -4.88 3.26
N ALA A 108 18.15 -4.67 2.18
CA ALA A 108 18.71 -4.50 0.84
C ALA A 108 19.51 -3.19 0.69
N CYS A 109 19.15 -2.14 1.44
CA CYS A 109 19.83 -0.86 1.44
C CYS A 109 20.92 -0.84 2.52
N ASN A 110 22.00 -1.57 2.24
CA ASN A 110 23.09 -1.82 3.19
C ASN A 110 24.37 -1.01 2.94
N LYS A 111 24.40 -0.12 1.93
CA LYS A 111 25.57 0.73 1.71
C LYS A 111 25.68 1.76 2.83
N GLN A 112 26.92 1.97 3.28
CA GLN A 112 27.25 3.11 4.12
C GLN A 112 26.97 4.42 3.38
N PRO A 113 26.71 5.53 4.08
CA PRO A 113 26.55 6.85 3.46
C PRO A 113 27.66 7.17 2.47
N PHE A 114 27.29 7.70 1.32
CA PHE A 114 28.22 8.02 0.24
C PHE A 114 27.89 9.37 -0.38
N TRP A 115 28.92 10.03 -0.89
CA TRP A 115 28.80 11.31 -1.58
C TRP A 115 28.44 11.12 -3.05
N VAL A 116 27.55 11.96 -3.56
CA VAL A 116 27.21 12.03 -4.99
C VAL A 116 27.23 13.48 -5.41
N GLU A 117 27.96 13.78 -6.49
CA GLU A 117 28.04 15.12 -7.06
C GLU A 117 26.70 15.55 -7.68
N THR A 118 26.46 16.84 -7.72
CA THR A 118 25.23 17.41 -8.27
C THR A 118 25.14 17.12 -9.76
N GLY A 119 24.03 16.50 -10.18
CA GLY A 119 23.79 16.08 -11.56
C GLY A 119 24.14 14.62 -11.84
N ASP A 120 24.91 13.97 -10.96
CA ASP A 120 25.23 12.55 -11.08
C ASP A 120 24.11 11.66 -10.53
N ALA A 121 23.96 10.50 -11.16
CA ALA A 121 23.05 9.47 -10.66
C ALA A 121 23.72 8.68 -9.52
N PRO A 122 23.05 8.48 -8.37
CA PRO A 122 23.60 7.67 -7.28
C PRO A 122 23.89 6.23 -7.73
N PRO A 123 25.07 5.66 -7.44
CA PRO A 123 25.45 4.31 -7.86
C PRO A 123 24.85 3.23 -6.95
N VAL A 124 23.54 3.27 -6.73
CA VAL A 124 22.77 2.32 -5.93
C VAL A 124 21.42 2.05 -6.57
N ASP A 125 20.98 0.80 -6.42
CA ASP A 125 19.57 0.48 -6.62
C ASP A 125 18.74 1.17 -5.52
N ASN A 126 17.47 1.46 -5.81
CA ASN A 126 16.54 2.15 -4.89
C ASN A 126 17.00 3.55 -4.43
N ALA A 127 17.85 4.24 -5.18
CA ALA A 127 17.93 5.69 -5.07
C ALA A 127 16.53 6.29 -5.26
N VAL A 128 16.14 7.22 -4.40
CA VAL A 128 14.81 7.83 -4.50
C VAL A 128 14.61 8.50 -5.85
N THR A 129 13.54 8.08 -6.54
CA THR A 129 13.08 8.60 -7.83
C THR A 129 11.57 8.82 -7.74
N PRO A 130 10.95 9.54 -8.69
CA PRO A 130 9.49 9.62 -8.78
C PRO A 130 8.82 8.24 -8.79
N GLN A 131 9.43 7.23 -9.44
CA GLN A 131 8.90 5.87 -9.41
C GLN A 131 8.98 5.26 -8.01
N ILE A 132 10.11 5.37 -7.30
CA ILE A 132 10.21 4.90 -5.92
C ILE A 132 9.17 5.60 -5.04
N LEU A 133 8.98 6.93 -5.20
CA LEU A 133 7.93 7.65 -4.48
C LEU A 133 6.52 7.12 -4.80
N ALA A 134 6.24 6.76 -6.06
CA ALA A 134 4.96 6.15 -6.42
C ALA A 134 4.75 4.78 -5.76
N GLU A 135 5.79 3.97 -5.69
CA GLU A 135 5.77 2.66 -5.03
C GLU A 135 5.62 2.79 -3.50
N LEU A 136 6.24 3.81 -2.90
CA LEU A 136 6.02 4.15 -1.49
C LEU A 136 4.59 4.65 -1.25
N ALA A 137 4.08 5.53 -2.12
CA ALA A 137 2.70 6.00 -2.06
C ALA A 137 1.69 4.85 -2.16
N TYR A 138 1.93 3.88 -3.07
CA TYR A 138 1.17 2.62 -3.17
C TYR A 138 1.04 1.94 -1.81
N ASN A 139 2.19 1.76 -1.12
CA ASN A 139 2.22 1.07 0.17
C ASN A 139 1.43 1.79 1.27
N ARG A 140 1.23 3.11 1.11
CA ARG A 140 0.53 3.97 2.07
C ARG A 140 -0.95 4.22 1.71
N ILE A 141 -1.48 3.65 0.62
CA ILE A 141 -2.90 3.82 0.25
C ILE A 141 -3.80 3.18 1.31
N GLN A 142 -4.70 4.00 1.86
CA GLN A 142 -5.83 3.55 2.65
C GLN A 142 -7.02 3.26 1.74
N LEU A 143 -7.41 1.99 1.65
CA LEU A 143 -8.65 1.61 1.00
C LEU A 143 -9.85 1.65 1.97
N PRO A 144 -11.05 1.94 1.47
CA PRO A 144 -12.27 1.75 2.26
C PRO A 144 -12.41 0.28 2.67
N ALA A 145 -13.03 0.02 3.82
CA ALA A 145 -13.38 -1.33 4.21
C ALA A 145 -14.33 -1.94 3.16
N THR A 146 -13.98 -3.11 2.64
CA THR A 146 -14.81 -3.80 1.66
C THR A 146 -16.03 -4.40 2.35
N GLU A 147 -17.17 -3.71 2.30
CA GLU A 147 -18.48 -4.27 2.64
C GLU A 147 -19.36 -4.21 1.39
N VAL A 148 -19.59 -5.38 0.76
CA VAL A 148 -20.53 -5.48 -0.37
C VAL A 148 -21.95 -5.33 0.15
N THR A 149 -22.77 -4.57 -0.58
CA THR A 149 -24.19 -4.45 -0.28
C THR A 149 -24.93 -5.62 -0.91
N LEU A 150 -25.76 -6.31 -0.11
CA LEU A 150 -26.52 -7.48 -0.54
C LEU A 150 -28.03 -7.23 -0.50
N ALA A 151 -28.76 -7.79 -1.45
CA ALA A 151 -30.22 -7.88 -1.41
C ALA A 151 -30.70 -9.29 -1.80
N PRO A 152 -31.33 -10.05 -0.88
CA PRO A 152 -31.61 -9.71 0.52
C PRO A 152 -30.34 -9.50 1.37
N GLN A 153 -30.43 -8.65 2.39
CA GLN A 153 -29.32 -8.36 3.29
C GLN A 153 -29.18 -9.47 4.35
N ASN A 154 -27.96 -9.97 4.58
CA ASN A 154 -27.54 -10.96 5.59
C ASN A 154 -28.19 -12.35 5.52
N THR A 155 -29.49 -12.44 5.28
CA THR A 155 -30.25 -13.69 5.23
C THR A 155 -30.91 -13.83 3.88
N THR A 156 -30.50 -14.86 3.15
CA THR A 156 -31.10 -15.27 1.88
C THR A 156 -31.72 -16.65 1.99
N LYS A 157 -32.26 -17.16 0.89
CA LYS A 157 -32.94 -18.44 0.82
C LYS A 157 -32.31 -19.33 -0.25
N VAL A 158 -32.40 -20.64 -0.05
CA VAL A 158 -31.96 -21.61 -1.06
C VAL A 158 -32.68 -21.32 -2.38
N ASN A 159 -31.92 -21.34 -3.47
CA ASN A 159 -32.35 -21.04 -4.84
C ASN A 159 -32.81 -19.58 -5.08
N LEU A 160 -32.70 -18.68 -4.11
CA LEU A 160 -32.94 -17.25 -4.31
C LEU A 160 -31.64 -16.54 -4.75
N ALA A 161 -31.71 -15.78 -5.84
CA ALA A 161 -30.59 -14.95 -6.26
C ALA A 161 -30.44 -13.75 -5.32
N THR A 162 -29.28 -13.65 -4.68
CA THR A 162 -28.87 -12.51 -3.86
C THR A 162 -28.07 -11.55 -4.74
N TRP A 163 -28.59 -10.34 -4.93
CA TRP A 163 -27.93 -9.25 -5.64
C TRP A 163 -26.78 -8.70 -4.79
N ALA A 164 -25.69 -8.31 -5.45
CA ALA A 164 -24.51 -7.75 -4.83
C ALA A 164 -24.03 -6.51 -5.60
N TRP A 165 -23.66 -5.44 -4.91
CA TRP A 165 -23.06 -4.26 -5.51
C TRP A 165 -22.20 -3.49 -4.50
N LEU A 166 -21.31 -2.66 -5.01
CA LEU A 166 -20.54 -1.72 -4.20
C LEU A 166 -21.23 -0.36 -4.15
N ASP A 167 -21.21 0.28 -2.98
CA ASP A 167 -21.66 1.66 -2.83
C ASP A 167 -20.67 2.58 -3.55
N LYS A 168 -21.09 3.16 -4.68
CA LYS A 168 -20.26 4.05 -5.50
C LYS A 168 -19.73 5.25 -4.71
N ALA A 169 -20.43 5.71 -3.68
CA ALA A 169 -19.96 6.81 -2.84
C ALA A 169 -18.80 6.41 -1.92
N LYS A 170 -18.65 5.11 -1.62
CA LYS A 170 -17.58 4.57 -0.76
C LYS A 170 -16.42 4.01 -1.57
N PHE A 171 -16.70 3.39 -2.71
CA PHE A 171 -15.73 2.75 -3.59
C PHE A 171 -15.50 3.64 -4.82
N ASP A 172 -14.91 4.80 -4.57
CA ASP A 172 -14.41 5.71 -5.59
C ASP A 172 -12.88 5.65 -5.65
N GLU A 173 -12.30 6.33 -6.62
CA GLU A 173 -10.86 6.51 -6.75
C GLU A 173 -10.26 7.16 -5.49
N VAL A 174 -9.13 6.62 -5.03
CA VAL A 174 -8.33 7.21 -3.95
C VAL A 174 -6.90 7.40 -4.40
N SER A 175 -6.24 8.44 -3.89
CA SER A 175 -4.86 8.75 -4.26
C SER A 175 -4.00 9.10 -3.05
N VAL A 176 -2.72 8.73 -3.11
CA VAL A 176 -1.69 9.17 -2.18
C VAL A 176 -0.58 9.84 -2.97
N THR A 177 -0.12 11.00 -2.50
CA THR A 177 1.08 11.66 -3.02
C THR A 177 2.21 11.50 -2.05
N ALA A 178 3.32 10.93 -2.51
CA ALA A 178 4.60 10.94 -1.81
C ALA A 178 5.49 12.04 -2.40
N ALA A 179 6.08 12.87 -1.54
CA ALA A 179 6.93 13.98 -1.95
C ALA A 179 8.21 14.03 -1.13
N LEU A 180 9.30 14.42 -1.79
CA LEU A 180 10.61 14.63 -1.18
C LEU A 180 11.17 15.96 -1.68
N ASN A 181 11.36 16.88 -0.74
CA ASN A 181 11.99 18.17 -0.97
C ASN A 181 13.14 18.36 0.03
N VAL A 182 14.34 17.92 -0.36
CA VAL A 182 15.55 18.00 0.47
C VAL A 182 16.77 18.16 -0.42
N ALA A 183 17.81 18.83 0.08
CA ALA A 183 19.14 18.81 -0.55
C ALA A 183 19.14 19.21 -2.06
N GLY A 184 18.29 20.17 -2.42
CA GLY A 184 18.11 20.64 -3.81
C GLY A 184 17.31 19.72 -4.72
N LEU A 185 16.88 18.55 -4.22
CA LEU A 185 15.97 17.63 -4.93
C LEU A 185 14.53 17.92 -4.52
N ASP A 186 13.67 18.21 -5.50
CA ASP A 186 12.23 18.41 -5.33
C ASP A 186 11.47 17.51 -6.30
N ILE A 187 11.03 16.35 -5.80
CA ILE A 187 10.31 15.35 -6.58
C ILE A 187 9.07 14.86 -5.83
N GLN A 188 8.06 14.52 -6.61
CA GLN A 188 6.84 13.92 -6.08
C GLN A 188 6.28 12.88 -7.05
N ALA A 189 5.46 11.99 -6.51
CA ALA A 189 4.60 11.12 -7.28
C ALA A 189 3.27 10.88 -6.58
N THR A 190 2.21 10.91 -7.36
CA THR A 190 0.84 10.62 -6.95
C THR A 190 0.46 9.26 -7.49
N THR A 191 0.16 8.32 -6.59
CA THR A 191 -0.36 7.00 -6.92
C THR A 191 -1.85 6.95 -6.65
N THR A 192 -2.58 6.47 -7.64
CA THR A 192 -4.03 6.45 -7.71
C THR A 192 -4.53 5.02 -7.81
N ALA A 193 -5.47 4.65 -6.95
CA ALA A 193 -6.15 3.36 -6.94
C ALA A 193 -7.61 3.53 -7.37
N ARG A 194 -7.98 2.87 -8.46
CA ARG A 194 -9.34 2.88 -9.02
C ARG A 194 -9.98 1.50 -8.95
N PRO A 195 -11.20 1.33 -8.42
CA PRO A 195 -11.82 0.02 -8.36
C PRO A 195 -12.28 -0.42 -9.76
N VAL A 196 -11.90 -1.63 -10.17
CA VAL A 196 -12.20 -2.15 -11.53
C VAL A 196 -12.98 -3.46 -11.54
N ALA A 197 -12.98 -4.22 -10.44
CA ALA A 197 -13.76 -5.43 -10.33
C ALA A 197 -14.05 -5.83 -8.88
N LEU A 198 -15.15 -6.54 -8.67
CA LEU A 198 -15.48 -7.26 -7.44
C LEU A 198 -15.52 -8.75 -7.73
N ARG A 199 -14.75 -9.53 -6.97
CA ARG A 199 -14.82 -10.99 -6.94
C ARG A 199 -15.65 -11.44 -5.75
N LEU A 200 -16.64 -12.29 -6.01
CA LEU A 200 -17.50 -12.92 -5.01
C LEU A 200 -17.16 -14.41 -4.91
N GLU A 201 -16.77 -14.85 -3.73
CA GLU A 201 -16.52 -16.26 -3.43
C GLU A 201 -17.51 -16.71 -2.34
N PRO A 202 -18.53 -17.52 -2.68
CA PRO A 202 -19.68 -17.77 -1.79
C PRO A 202 -19.39 -18.43 -0.44
N GLY A 203 -18.16 -18.89 -0.18
CA GLY A 203 -17.81 -19.66 1.02
C GLY A 203 -18.27 -21.12 1.01
N THR A 204 -18.82 -21.59 -0.12
CA THR A 204 -19.26 -22.98 -0.30
C THR A 204 -19.25 -23.36 -1.79
N PRO A 205 -18.95 -24.62 -2.13
CA PRO A 205 -19.09 -25.12 -3.51
C PRO A 205 -20.56 -25.24 -3.94
N ASP A 206 -21.50 -25.30 -3.00
CA ASP A 206 -22.93 -25.45 -3.26
C ASP A 206 -23.60 -24.08 -3.49
N ALA A 207 -23.02 -23.31 -4.40
CA ALA A 207 -23.49 -21.99 -4.80
C ALA A 207 -23.12 -21.71 -6.26
N THR A 208 -23.89 -20.82 -6.88
CA THR A 208 -23.62 -20.27 -8.21
C THR A 208 -23.41 -18.77 -8.08
N THR A 209 -22.49 -18.22 -8.88
CA THR A 209 -22.21 -16.78 -8.92
C THR A 209 -22.84 -16.15 -10.15
N TYR A 210 -23.06 -14.84 -10.08
CA TYR A 210 -23.49 -14.00 -11.19
C TYR A 210 -22.51 -12.83 -11.31
N PRO A 211 -21.87 -12.63 -12.48
CA PRO A 211 -21.79 -13.60 -13.58
C PRO A 211 -21.16 -14.92 -13.10
N GLY A 212 -21.29 -16.00 -13.88
CA GLY A 212 -20.79 -17.33 -13.48
C GLY A 212 -19.28 -17.41 -13.18
N SER A 213 -18.50 -16.39 -13.57
CA SER A 213 -17.09 -16.26 -13.18
C SER A 213 -16.89 -15.82 -11.72
N GLY A 214 -17.93 -15.30 -11.07
CA GLY A 214 -17.84 -14.60 -9.79
C GLY A 214 -17.17 -13.22 -9.85
N ILE A 215 -16.83 -12.73 -11.05
CA ILE A 215 -16.12 -11.45 -11.23
C ILE A 215 -17.06 -10.43 -11.86
N CYS A 216 -17.50 -9.48 -11.06
CA CYS A 216 -18.31 -8.34 -11.45
C CYS A 216 -17.39 -7.18 -11.85
N ARG A 217 -17.25 -6.93 -13.16
CA ARG A 217 -16.44 -5.82 -13.67
C ARG A 217 -17.13 -4.47 -13.44
N VAL A 218 -16.33 -3.42 -13.40
CA VAL A 218 -16.82 -2.03 -13.39
C VAL A 218 -17.65 -1.75 -14.64
N ASN A 219 -18.80 -1.11 -14.43
CA ASN A 219 -19.70 -0.65 -15.46
C ASN A 219 -19.16 0.64 -16.11
N ALA A 220 -19.73 1.03 -17.25
CA ALA A 220 -19.35 2.25 -17.95
C ALA A 220 -19.52 3.53 -17.11
N ASP A 221 -20.43 3.52 -16.14
CA ASP A 221 -20.67 4.63 -15.22
C ASP A 221 -19.77 4.60 -13.96
N GLY A 222 -18.82 3.67 -13.87
CA GLY A 222 -17.92 3.50 -12.73
C GLY A 222 -18.49 2.68 -11.56
N SER A 223 -19.74 2.21 -11.63
CA SER A 223 -20.31 1.34 -10.58
C SER A 223 -19.86 -0.12 -10.73
N ILE A 224 -19.87 -0.90 -9.65
CA ILE A 224 -19.68 -2.36 -9.71
C ILE A 224 -20.93 -3.05 -9.15
N GLY A 225 -21.56 -3.87 -10.00
CA GLY A 225 -22.89 -4.43 -9.74
C GLY A 225 -24.02 -3.46 -10.07
N GLU A 226 -25.22 -3.71 -9.59
CA GLU A 226 -26.37 -2.81 -9.76
C GLU A 226 -27.21 -2.84 -8.47
N PRO A 227 -27.56 -1.67 -7.90
CA PRO A 227 -28.48 -1.61 -6.78
C PRO A 227 -29.82 -2.30 -7.08
N TYR A 228 -30.25 -3.16 -6.16
CA TYR A 228 -31.55 -3.82 -6.29
C TYR A 228 -32.69 -2.79 -6.22
N ALA A 229 -33.69 -2.94 -7.09
CA ALA A 229 -34.91 -2.15 -7.07
C ALA A 229 -36.13 -3.06 -7.07
N LYS A 230 -37.22 -2.62 -6.43
CA LYS A 230 -38.50 -3.35 -6.46
C LYS A 230 -38.93 -3.60 -7.90
N GLY A 231 -39.40 -4.83 -8.18
CA GLY A 231 -39.76 -5.26 -9.54
C GLY A 231 -38.66 -6.02 -10.29
N LYS A 232 -37.47 -6.20 -9.70
CA LYS A 232 -36.37 -6.99 -10.29
C LYS A 232 -36.25 -8.42 -9.73
N ALA A 233 -37.25 -8.90 -8.99
CA ALA A 233 -37.18 -10.20 -8.31
C ALA A 233 -36.95 -11.37 -9.29
N ASP A 234 -37.53 -11.30 -10.50
CA ASP A 234 -37.42 -12.35 -11.53
C ASP A 234 -36.20 -12.16 -12.45
N ARG A 235 -35.38 -11.13 -12.22
CA ARG A 235 -34.19 -10.85 -13.03
C ARG A 235 -32.96 -11.51 -12.43
N THR A 236 -32.11 -12.02 -13.30
CA THR A 236 -30.75 -12.42 -12.91
C THR A 236 -29.94 -11.17 -12.53
N PRO A 237 -29.33 -11.13 -11.34
CA PRO A 237 -28.47 -10.02 -10.96
C PRO A 237 -27.26 -9.91 -11.89
N PRO A 238 -26.81 -8.70 -12.25
CA PRO A 238 -25.56 -8.52 -12.99
C PRO A 238 -24.34 -8.88 -12.13
N CYS A 239 -24.47 -8.80 -10.81
CA CYS A 239 -23.49 -9.21 -9.82
C CYS A 239 -24.21 -9.83 -8.62
N GLY A 240 -23.83 -11.03 -8.19
CA GLY A 240 -24.53 -11.70 -7.09
C GLY A 240 -24.15 -13.16 -6.89
N VAL A 241 -24.87 -13.81 -5.98
CA VAL A 241 -24.71 -15.23 -5.63
C VAL A 241 -26.08 -15.89 -5.45
N LYS A 242 -26.17 -17.18 -5.74
CA LYS A 242 -27.33 -18.03 -5.41
C LYS A 242 -26.85 -19.31 -4.77
N TYR A 243 -27.24 -19.50 -3.52
CA TYR A 243 -26.90 -20.69 -2.75
C TYR A 243 -27.85 -21.85 -3.09
N LEU A 244 -27.29 -23.04 -3.19
CA LEU A 244 -28.00 -24.27 -3.53
C LEU A 244 -28.29 -25.14 -2.30
N ARG A 245 -27.76 -24.76 -1.13
CA ARG A 245 -28.00 -25.43 0.16
C ARG A 245 -28.19 -24.45 1.31
N SER A 246 -28.85 -24.92 2.35
CA SER A 246 -29.00 -24.22 3.63
C SER A 246 -27.67 -24.15 4.39
N SER A 247 -27.45 -23.08 5.13
CA SER A 247 -26.32 -22.98 6.08
C SER A 247 -26.63 -23.65 7.44
N GLY A 248 -27.86 -24.17 7.62
CA GLY A 248 -28.30 -24.77 8.88
C GLY A 248 -28.32 -23.74 10.00
N ASN A 249 -27.67 -24.07 11.12
CA ASN A 249 -27.52 -23.15 12.26
C ASN A 249 -26.28 -22.23 12.15
N GLY A 250 -25.53 -22.34 11.05
CA GLY A 250 -24.33 -21.52 10.79
C GLY A 250 -24.52 -20.54 9.64
N THR A 251 -23.40 -20.02 9.12
CA THR A 251 -23.34 -19.09 8.00
C THR A 251 -22.33 -19.57 6.95
N PHE A 252 -22.46 -19.09 5.72
CA PHE A 252 -21.37 -19.16 4.75
C PHE A 252 -20.59 -17.84 4.76
N ASP A 253 -19.27 -17.93 4.71
CA ASP A 253 -18.38 -16.77 4.64
C ASP A 253 -18.25 -16.33 3.19
N LEU A 254 -19.10 -15.39 2.77
CA LEU A 254 -19.00 -14.75 1.47
C LEU A 254 -17.79 -13.82 1.47
N ARG A 255 -16.74 -14.20 0.73
CA ARG A 255 -15.59 -13.34 0.52
C ARG A 255 -15.84 -12.39 -0.64
N ALA A 256 -15.77 -11.10 -0.36
CA ALA A 256 -15.87 -10.02 -1.34
C ALA A 256 -14.50 -9.36 -1.50
N THR A 257 -13.85 -9.54 -2.65
CA THR A 257 -12.53 -8.97 -2.94
C THR A 257 -12.61 -7.97 -4.09
N VAL A 258 -12.24 -6.73 -3.83
CA VAL A 258 -12.16 -5.67 -4.84
C VAL A 258 -10.76 -5.65 -5.45
N THR A 259 -10.69 -5.64 -6.78
CA THR A 259 -9.48 -5.38 -7.55
C THR A 259 -9.41 -3.90 -7.90
N TRP A 260 -8.27 -3.30 -7.62
CA TRP A 260 -7.95 -1.90 -7.82
C TRP A 260 -6.88 -1.77 -8.90
N GLU A 261 -7.20 -1.06 -9.97
CA GLU A 261 -6.22 -0.62 -10.95
C GLU A 261 -5.35 0.47 -10.32
N ILE A 262 -4.04 0.28 -10.36
CA ILE A 262 -3.10 1.23 -9.77
C ILE A 262 -2.28 1.92 -10.86
N THR A 263 -2.31 3.25 -10.84
CA THR A 263 -1.54 4.11 -11.75
C THR A 263 -0.83 5.20 -10.96
N TRP A 264 0.18 5.83 -11.56
CA TRP A 264 0.83 6.99 -10.95
C TRP A 264 1.28 8.02 -11.99
N THR A 265 1.41 9.26 -11.53
CA THR A 265 2.03 10.38 -12.24
C THR A 265 2.98 11.11 -11.30
N GLY A 266 4.01 11.79 -11.81
CA GLY A 266 4.96 12.48 -10.95
C GLY A 266 5.91 13.41 -11.69
N THR A 267 6.87 13.97 -10.97
CA THR A 267 7.93 14.83 -11.55
C THR A 267 8.62 14.10 -12.70
N GLY A 268 8.67 14.70 -13.89
CA GLY A 268 9.25 14.07 -15.09
C GLY A 268 8.40 12.97 -15.74
N SER A 269 7.30 12.56 -15.11
CA SER A 269 6.38 11.51 -15.57
C SER A 269 4.92 12.01 -15.57
N PRO A 270 4.55 12.91 -16.51
CA PRO A 270 3.23 13.54 -16.52
C PRO A 270 2.10 12.60 -16.97
N ASN A 271 2.45 11.51 -17.66
CA ASN A 271 1.47 10.54 -18.16
C ASN A 271 1.29 9.39 -17.16
N PRO A 272 0.05 8.93 -16.91
CA PRO A 272 -0.20 7.81 -16.01
C PRO A 272 0.59 6.56 -16.40
N THR A 273 1.35 6.04 -15.46
CA THR A 273 2.12 4.80 -15.59
C THR A 273 1.54 3.73 -14.68
N ARG A 274 1.50 2.48 -15.13
CA ARG A 274 0.90 1.37 -14.37
C ARG A 274 1.85 0.86 -13.29
N LEU A 275 1.28 0.59 -12.12
CA LEU A 275 1.84 -0.30 -11.11
C LEU A 275 1.00 -1.60 -11.08
N PRO A 276 1.49 -2.68 -10.44
CA PRO A 276 0.70 -3.89 -10.28
C PRO A 276 -0.67 -3.60 -9.66
N ASP A 277 -1.70 -4.29 -10.10
CA ASP A 277 -3.03 -4.11 -9.50
C ASP A 277 -3.03 -4.51 -8.02
N GLY A 278 -3.88 -3.83 -7.26
CA GLY A 278 -4.11 -4.10 -5.86
C GLY A 278 -5.37 -4.91 -5.62
N THR A 279 -5.42 -5.66 -4.53
CA THR A 279 -6.64 -6.29 -4.03
C THR A 279 -6.84 -6.01 -2.57
N PHE A 280 -8.11 -5.87 -2.20
CA PHE A 280 -8.52 -5.82 -0.82
C PHE A 280 -9.94 -6.37 -0.67
N GLY A 281 -10.15 -7.21 0.33
CA GLY A 281 -11.41 -7.89 0.55
C GLY A 281 -11.62 -8.25 2.00
N ASN A 282 -12.89 -8.51 2.34
CA ASN A 282 -13.33 -8.99 3.64
C ASN A 282 -14.33 -10.12 3.45
N ASP A 283 -14.50 -10.89 4.52
CA ASP A 283 -15.51 -11.94 4.61
C ASP A 283 -16.78 -11.38 5.26
N GLN A 284 -17.94 -11.77 4.74
CA GLN A 284 -19.26 -11.44 5.28
C GLN A 284 -20.05 -12.72 5.53
N ALA A 285 -20.61 -12.84 6.73
CA ALA A 285 -21.45 -13.97 7.09
C ALA A 285 -22.82 -13.88 6.39
N VAL A 286 -23.18 -14.93 5.65
CA VAL A 286 -24.49 -15.05 4.99
C VAL A 286 -25.25 -16.26 5.54
N THR A 287 -26.44 -16.01 6.06
CA THR A 287 -27.37 -17.07 6.48
C THR A 287 -28.21 -17.50 5.28
N VAL A 288 -28.29 -18.81 5.01
CA VAL A 288 -29.11 -19.35 3.93
C VAL A 288 -30.17 -20.27 4.50
N GLN A 289 -31.43 -19.86 4.37
CA GLN A 289 -32.57 -20.62 4.86
C GLN A 289 -33.17 -21.50 3.77
N GLU A 290 -33.65 -22.67 4.14
CA GLU A 290 -34.47 -23.48 3.25
C GLU A 290 -35.94 -23.07 3.35
N ILE A 291 -36.64 -22.97 2.22
CA ILE A 291 -38.10 -22.83 2.22
C ILE A 291 -38.70 -24.22 2.09
N GLN A 292 -39.32 -24.70 3.16
CA GLN A 292 -40.18 -25.86 3.11
C GLN A 292 -41.63 -25.36 2.93
N SER A 293 -42.24 -25.67 1.79
CA SER A 293 -43.66 -25.40 1.58
C SER A 293 -44.45 -26.61 2.09
N VAL A 294 -45.20 -26.43 3.18
CA VAL A 294 -46.15 -27.46 3.62
C VAL A 294 -47.45 -27.24 2.85
N ASN A 295 -47.70 -28.06 1.84
CA ASN A 295 -49.04 -28.14 1.25
C ASN A 295 -49.95 -28.86 2.25
N ARG A 296 -50.96 -28.15 2.77
CA ARG A 296 -52.04 -28.74 3.56
C ARG A 296 -53.25 -28.98 2.67
#